data_AF-A0A7S1V142-F1
#
_entry.id   AF-A0A7S1V142-F1
#
_cell.length_a   1.000
_cell.length_b   1.000
_cell.length_c   1.000
_cell.angle_alpha   90.00
_cell.angle_beta   90.00
_cell.angle_gamma   90.00
#
_symmetry.space_group_name_H-M   'P 1'
#
loop_
_entity.id
_entity.type
_entity.pdbx_description
1 polymer ?
#
loop_
_entity_poly.entity_id
_entity_poly.type
_entity_poly.pdbx_seq_one_letter_code
_entity_poly.pdbx_strand_id
1 'polypeptide(L)'
;QLYVKNRMVLGSKTTTRTFLHVKEARKAAITMRALELLHKVITTNIHITKRDLFYTDVKLFVDQSESDGVLDDLATLIGCTRSNLHVVASDKGLVVGRVQFVEDGDEIDCTRIGIGGKAIPPYTDRIENIRSDAEFILLVEKEAAYLRLAE
;
A
#
# COMPACT_ATOMS: atom_id res chain seq x y z
N GLN A 1 14.52 5.45 1.91
CA GLN A 1 13.32 6.33 1.89
C GLN A 1 12.79 6.41 3.31
N LEU A 2 12.20 7.54 3.69
CA LEU A 2 11.62 7.78 5.02
C LEU A 2 10.15 8.18 4.87
N TYR A 3 9.32 7.77 5.83
CA TYR A 3 7.95 8.26 5.97
C TYR A 3 7.98 9.50 6.85
N VAL A 4 7.56 10.65 6.31
CA VAL A 4 7.50 11.91 7.06
C VAL A 4 6.20 12.61 6.72
N LYS A 5 5.33 12.88 7.72
CA LYS A 5 4.07 13.62 7.55
C LYS A 5 3.21 13.09 6.37
N ASN A 6 2.89 11.80 6.36
CA ASN A 6 2.05 11.16 5.33
C ASN A 6 2.57 11.28 3.89
N ARG A 7 3.89 11.29 3.70
CA ARG A 7 4.51 11.20 2.37
C ARG A 7 5.83 10.45 2.40
N MET A 8 6.17 9.84 1.27
CA MET A 8 7.49 9.24 1.04
C MET A 8 8.50 10.32 0.64
N VAL A 9 9.67 10.32 1.28
CA VAL A 9 10.77 11.24 0.97
C VAL A 9 12.12 10.53 0.88
N LEU A 10 13.05 11.09 0.12
CA LEU A 10 14.45 10.64 0.02
C LEU A 10 15.34 11.13 1.18
N GLY A 11 14.77 11.81 2.18
CA GLY A 11 15.53 12.48 3.23
C GLY A 11 16.19 13.75 2.69
N SER A 12 17.51 13.88 2.87
CA SER A 12 18.32 14.99 2.32
C SER A 12 18.84 14.73 0.90
N LYS A 13 18.52 13.58 0.29
CA LYS A 13 19.01 13.20 -1.02
C LYS A 13 18.06 13.68 -2.13
N THR A 14 18.63 13.95 -3.30
CA THR A 14 17.88 14.26 -4.52
C THR A 14 18.40 13.38 -5.65
N THR A 15 17.49 12.90 -6.49
CA THR A 15 17.80 12.11 -7.68
C THR A 15 17.10 12.74 -8.88
N THR A 16 17.83 12.91 -9.99
CA THR A 16 17.29 13.45 -11.24
C THR A 16 17.47 12.40 -12.33
N ARG A 17 16.47 12.26 -13.21
CA ARG A 17 16.51 11.38 -14.38
C ARG A 17 16.26 12.21 -15.63
N THR A 18 17.12 12.08 -16.63
CA THR A 18 17.02 12.80 -17.90
C THR A 18 16.33 11.93 -18.92
N PHE A 19 15.17 12.39 -19.42
CA PHE A 19 14.35 11.63 -20.36
C PHE A 19 15.10 11.24 -21.66
N LEU A 20 15.94 12.14 -22.18
CA LEU A 20 16.66 11.96 -23.45
C LEU A 20 17.99 11.21 -23.31
N HIS A 21 18.37 10.79 -22.10
CA HIS A 21 19.61 10.06 -21.90
C HIS A 21 19.40 8.57 -22.19
N VAL A 22 20.12 8.02 -23.16
CA VAL A 22 19.93 6.63 -23.66
C VAL A 22 19.97 5.59 -22.54
N LYS A 23 20.87 5.75 -21.55
CA LYS A 23 20.98 4.82 -20.41
C LYS A 23 19.78 4.89 -19.46
N GLU A 24 19.02 5.98 -19.48
CA GLU A 24 17.86 6.21 -18.61
C GLU A 24 16.52 6.04 -19.35
N ALA A 25 16.54 5.98 -20.68
CA ALA A 25 15.35 5.88 -21.53
C ALA A 25 14.39 4.75 -21.08
N ARG A 26 14.95 3.57 -20.74
CA ARG A 26 14.15 2.44 -20.22
C ARG A 26 13.46 2.78 -18.89
N LYS A 27 14.19 3.36 -17.93
CA LYS A 27 13.62 3.75 -16.62
C LYS A 27 12.58 4.86 -16.78
N ALA A 28 12.81 5.79 -17.70
CA ALA A 28 11.85 6.83 -18.03
C ALA A 28 10.56 6.23 -18.62
N ALA A 29 10.67 5.26 -19.54
CA ALA A 29 9.52 4.54 -20.09
C ALA A 29 8.73 3.78 -19.01
N ILE A 30 9.41 3.06 -18.12
CA ILE A 30 8.80 2.38 -16.95
C ILE A 30 8.05 3.38 -16.07
N THR A 31 8.67 4.54 -15.79
CA THR A 31 8.07 5.60 -14.96
C THR A 31 6.82 6.18 -15.61
N MET A 32 6.87 6.50 -16.90
CA MET A 32 5.71 7.02 -17.64
C MET A 32 4.60 5.99 -17.74
N ARG A 33 4.93 4.72 -18.00
CA ARG A 33 3.93 3.64 -18.06
C ARG A 33 3.25 3.42 -16.71
N ALA A 34 4.02 3.39 -15.63
CA ALA A 34 3.46 3.29 -14.28
C ALA A 34 2.56 4.50 -13.97
N LEU A 35 3.00 5.72 -14.30
CA LEU A 35 2.19 6.92 -14.09
C LEU A 35 0.87 6.91 -14.87
N GLU A 36 0.88 6.46 -16.13
CA GLU A 36 -0.31 6.27 -16.96
C GLU A 36 -1.31 5.30 -16.31
N LEU A 37 -0.81 4.14 -15.83
CA LEU A 37 -1.62 3.12 -15.16
C LEU A 37 -2.22 3.65 -13.86
N LEU A 38 -1.42 4.34 -13.04
CA LEU A 38 -1.89 4.95 -11.79
C LEU A 38 -2.96 6.01 -12.07
N HIS A 39 -2.71 6.90 -13.04
CA HIS A 39 -3.68 7.91 -13.44
C HIS A 39 -5.01 7.28 -13.85
N LYS A 40 -4.98 6.20 -14.65
CA LYS A 40 -6.18 5.47 -15.04
C LYS A 40 -6.92 4.91 -13.82
N VAL A 41 -6.21 4.16 -12.96
CA VAL A 41 -6.79 3.47 -11.79
C VAL A 41 -7.43 4.47 -10.82
N ILE A 42 -6.74 5.58 -10.52
CA ILE A 42 -7.23 6.66 -9.67
C ILE A 42 -8.46 7.34 -10.30
N THR A 43 -8.41 7.69 -11.59
CA THR A 43 -9.53 8.34 -12.28
C THR A 43 -10.77 7.46 -12.34
N THR A 44 -10.59 6.14 -12.47
CA THR A 44 -11.69 5.15 -12.42
C THR A 44 -12.12 4.76 -11.01
N ASN A 45 -11.43 5.26 -9.98
CA ASN A 45 -11.65 4.93 -8.57
C ASN A 45 -11.65 3.42 -8.28
N ILE A 46 -10.72 2.69 -8.89
CA ILE A 46 -10.49 1.26 -8.61
C ILE A 46 -9.16 1.07 -7.90
N HIS A 47 -8.92 -0.13 -7.40
CA HIS A 47 -7.66 -0.53 -6.77
C HIS A 47 -7.08 -1.72 -7.53
N ILE A 48 -5.75 -1.77 -7.63
CA ILE A 48 -5.03 -2.88 -8.24
C ILE A 48 -3.95 -3.40 -7.29
N THR A 49 -3.55 -4.66 -7.44
CA THR A 49 -2.40 -5.17 -6.70
C THR A 49 -1.10 -4.82 -7.41
N LYS A 50 0.02 -4.90 -6.68
CA LYS A 50 1.37 -4.79 -7.26
C LYS A 50 1.62 -5.78 -8.40
N ARG A 51 1.04 -6.99 -8.29
CA ARG A 51 1.15 -8.02 -9.32
C ARG A 51 0.33 -7.67 -10.55
N ASP A 52 -0.88 -7.15 -10.38
CA ASP A 52 -1.68 -6.69 -11.51
C ASP A 52 -0.93 -5.63 -12.30
N LEU A 53 -0.31 -4.67 -11.61
CA LEU A 53 0.54 -3.65 -12.24
C LEU A 53 1.70 -4.28 -13.01
N PHE A 54 2.44 -5.22 -12.40
CA PHE A 54 3.53 -5.94 -13.07
C PHE A 54 3.05 -6.68 -14.34
N TYR A 55 1.91 -7.37 -14.27
CA TYR A 55 1.37 -8.13 -15.39
C TYR A 55 0.79 -7.29 -16.52
N THR A 56 0.57 -5.98 -16.32
CA THR A 56 0.11 -5.09 -17.40
C THR A 56 1.11 -4.94 -18.53
N ASP A 57 2.41 -5.10 -18.26
CA ASP A 57 3.47 -5.03 -19.27
C ASP A 57 4.74 -5.76 -18.80
N VAL A 58 4.69 -7.10 -18.75
CA VAL A 58 5.81 -7.95 -18.28
C VAL A 58 7.09 -7.80 -19.13
N LYS A 59 6.96 -7.35 -20.38
CA LYS A 59 8.14 -7.09 -21.23
C LYS A 59 8.84 -5.80 -20.79
N LEU A 60 8.06 -4.81 -20.33
CA LEU A 60 8.59 -3.57 -19.81
C LEU A 60 9.01 -3.70 -18.35
N PHE A 61 8.25 -4.37 -17.50
CA PHE A 61 8.59 -4.69 -16.11
C PHE A 61 9.19 -6.09 -16.07
N VAL A 62 10.49 -6.21 -16.31
CA VAL A 62 11.15 -7.52 -16.45
C VAL A 62 11.16 -8.24 -15.10
N ASP A 63 11.46 -7.49 -14.04
CA ASP A 63 11.47 -7.97 -12.67
C ASP A 63 10.47 -7.20 -11.81
N GLN A 64 9.87 -7.89 -10.83
CA GLN A 64 8.94 -7.25 -9.88
C GLN A 64 9.60 -6.13 -9.06
N SER A 65 10.93 -6.17 -8.91
CA SER A 65 11.70 -5.09 -8.28
C SER A 65 11.66 -3.79 -9.10
N GLU A 66 11.49 -3.85 -10.43
CA GLU A 66 11.35 -2.66 -11.27
C GLU A 66 10.00 -1.99 -11.07
N SER A 67 8.91 -2.76 -10.99
CA SER A 67 7.58 -2.22 -10.72
C SER A 67 7.43 -1.72 -9.27
N ASP A 68 8.01 -2.42 -8.30
CA ASP A 68 8.03 -1.96 -6.91
C ASP A 68 8.86 -0.67 -6.74
N GLY A 69 10.05 -0.62 -7.36
CA GLY A 69 10.93 0.54 -7.27
C GLY A 69 10.34 1.79 -7.92
N VAL A 70 9.66 1.64 -9.07
CA VAL A 70 9.04 2.79 -9.74
C VAL A 70 7.84 3.33 -8.97
N LEU A 71 7.07 2.49 -8.29
CA LEU A 71 5.98 2.93 -7.42
C LEU A 71 6.49 3.81 -6.27
N ASP A 72 7.63 3.45 -5.70
CA ASP A 72 8.27 4.25 -4.65
C ASP A 72 8.79 5.59 -5.16
N ASP A 73 9.42 5.58 -6.33
CA ASP A 73 9.88 6.79 -7.01
C ASP A 73 8.71 7.72 -7.28
N LEU A 74 7.57 7.19 -7.78
CA LEU A 74 6.38 7.95 -8.09
C LEU A 74 5.70 8.51 -6.83
N ALA A 75 5.54 7.70 -5.78
CA ALA A 75 5.01 8.18 -4.49
C ALA A 75 5.86 9.33 -3.94
N THR A 76 7.18 9.21 -4.07
CA THR A 76 8.13 10.23 -3.64
C THR A 76 8.09 11.49 -4.51
N LEU A 77 7.98 11.33 -5.83
CA LEU A 77 7.90 12.41 -6.82
C LEU A 77 6.62 13.24 -6.63
N ILE A 78 5.50 12.58 -6.40
CA ILE A 78 4.18 13.20 -6.17
C ILE A 78 4.08 13.76 -4.75
N GLY A 79 4.82 13.18 -3.80
CA GLY A 79 4.79 13.58 -2.40
C GLY A 79 3.61 12.99 -1.62
N CYS A 80 3.26 11.73 -1.90
CA CYS A 80 2.20 10.99 -1.23
C CYS A 80 2.72 9.69 -0.61
N THR A 81 1.84 8.91 0.03
CA THR A 81 2.15 7.53 0.44
C THR A 81 1.79 6.54 -0.66
N ARG A 82 2.34 5.31 -0.60
CA ARG A 82 1.95 4.23 -1.52
C ARG A 82 0.44 3.96 -1.51
N SER A 83 -0.19 4.04 -0.34
CA SER A 83 -1.64 3.82 -0.19
C SER A 83 -2.46 4.82 -1.00
N ASN A 84 -1.93 6.02 -1.28
CA ASN A 84 -2.62 7.02 -2.12
C ASN A 84 -2.52 6.73 -3.62
N LEU A 85 -1.73 5.73 -4.05
CA LEU A 85 -1.58 5.36 -5.45
C LEU A 85 -2.63 4.34 -5.91
N HIS A 86 -3.58 3.95 -5.05
CA HIS A 86 -4.56 2.89 -5.33
C HIS A 86 -3.91 1.54 -5.69
N VAL A 87 -2.64 1.34 -5.30
CA VAL A 87 -1.93 0.06 -5.41
C VAL A 87 -1.88 -0.58 -4.04
N VAL A 88 -2.65 -1.66 -3.89
CA VAL A 88 -2.82 -2.33 -2.59
C VAL A 88 -1.95 -3.57 -2.46
N ALA A 89 -1.63 -3.91 -1.20
CA ALA A 89 -1.04 -5.19 -0.87
C ALA A 89 -2.13 -6.27 -0.79
N SER A 90 -1.73 -7.53 -0.88
CA SER A 90 -2.66 -8.63 -0.59
C SER A 90 -3.00 -8.71 0.90
N ASP A 91 -4.21 -9.18 1.18
CA ASP A 91 -4.84 -9.41 2.46
C ASP A 91 -4.13 -10.50 3.27
N LYS A 92 -3.30 -10.11 4.23
CA LYS A 92 -2.59 -11.07 5.10
C LYS A 92 -2.58 -10.73 6.58
N GLY A 93 -3.23 -9.65 6.99
CA GLY A 93 -3.29 -9.24 8.39
C GLY A 93 -4.62 -9.61 9.03
N LEU A 94 -4.58 -10.02 10.30
CA LEU A 94 -5.76 -10.16 11.15
C LEU A 94 -5.69 -9.14 12.30
N VAL A 95 -6.84 -8.64 12.71
CA VAL A 95 -6.98 -7.75 13.86
C VAL A 95 -8.08 -8.24 14.79
N VAL A 96 -7.79 -8.26 16.10
CA VAL A 96 -8.73 -8.57 17.18
C VAL A 96 -8.41 -7.68 18.37
N GLY A 97 -9.41 -7.42 19.20
CA GLY A 97 -9.26 -6.66 20.44
C GLY A 97 -10.13 -5.42 20.47
N ARG A 98 -9.79 -4.47 21.34
CA ARG A 98 -10.59 -3.26 21.60
C ARG A 98 -10.41 -2.21 20.52
N VAL A 99 -10.89 -2.48 19.31
CA VAL A 99 -10.87 -1.54 18.19
C VAL A 99 -12.15 -1.65 17.37
N GLN A 100 -12.68 -0.50 16.98
CA GLN A 100 -13.86 -0.33 16.13
C GLN A 100 -13.52 0.64 15.01
N PHE A 101 -14.07 0.45 13.82
CA PHE A 101 -13.87 1.35 12.69
C PHE A 101 -15.03 1.24 11.70
N VAL A 102 -15.12 2.17 10.76
CA VAL A 102 -16.05 2.11 9.64
C VAL A 102 -15.29 1.67 8.39
N GLU A 103 -15.80 0.65 7.70
CA GLU A 103 -15.27 0.13 6.43
C GLU A 103 -16.33 0.32 5.34
N ASP A 104 -16.13 1.26 4.42
CA ASP A 104 -17.05 1.53 3.31
C ASP A 104 -18.52 1.76 3.75
N GLY A 105 -18.69 2.37 4.93
CA GLY A 105 -19.99 2.64 5.54
C GLY A 105 -20.46 1.61 6.59
N ASP A 106 -19.81 0.45 6.67
CA ASP A 106 -20.15 -0.60 7.64
C ASP A 106 -19.36 -0.44 8.94
N GLU A 107 -20.06 -0.44 10.09
CA GLU A 107 -19.40 -0.45 11.40
C GLU A 107 -18.83 -1.84 11.72
N ILE A 108 -17.52 -1.89 11.93
CA ILE A 108 -16.78 -3.09 12.29
C ILE A 108 -16.35 -2.99 13.76
N ASP A 109 -16.78 -3.95 14.58
CA ASP A 109 -16.39 -4.07 15.98
C ASP A 109 -15.53 -5.31 16.22
N CYS A 110 -14.22 -5.12 16.36
CA CYS A 110 -13.25 -6.21 16.55
C CYS A 110 -13.28 -6.86 17.94
N THR A 111 -14.10 -6.38 18.88
CA THR A 111 -14.29 -7.04 20.18
C THR A 111 -15.21 -8.26 20.10
N ARG A 112 -15.98 -8.40 19.00
CA ARG A 112 -17.05 -9.41 18.87
C ARG A 112 -16.83 -10.42 17.74
N ILE A 113 -15.65 -10.46 17.14
CA ILE A 113 -15.38 -11.23 15.91
C ILE A 113 -14.89 -12.67 16.22
N GLY A 114 -14.67 -12.99 17.50
CA GLY A 114 -14.17 -14.30 17.93
C GLY A 114 -12.69 -14.52 17.59
N ILE A 115 -12.22 -15.76 17.74
CA ILE A 115 -10.79 -16.14 17.67
C ILE A 115 -10.17 -15.85 16.30
N GLY A 116 -10.97 -15.89 15.23
CA GLY A 116 -10.50 -15.61 13.87
C GLY A 116 -10.11 -14.15 13.64
N GLY A 117 -10.66 -13.20 14.41
CA GLY A 117 -10.48 -11.76 14.18
C GLY A 117 -10.98 -11.29 12.81
N LYS A 118 -10.82 -9.99 12.54
CA LYS A 118 -11.14 -9.37 11.25
C LYS A 118 -9.92 -9.37 10.35
N ALA A 119 -10.10 -9.79 9.10
CA ALA A 119 -9.10 -9.53 8.07
C ALA A 119 -8.94 -8.02 7.85
N ILE A 120 -7.69 -7.54 7.98
CA ILE A 120 -7.34 -6.15 7.73
C ILE A 120 -7.53 -5.89 6.23
N PRO A 121 -8.46 -5.01 5.85
CA PRO A 121 -8.74 -4.78 4.45
C PRO A 121 -7.58 -4.06 3.76
N PRO A 122 -7.32 -4.38 2.48
CA PRO A 122 -6.25 -3.76 1.71
C PRO A 122 -6.57 -2.30 1.33
N TYR A 123 -7.86 -1.92 1.34
CA TYR A 123 -8.37 -0.59 0.98
C TYR A 123 -8.37 0.35 2.18
N THR A 124 -7.18 0.73 2.64
CA THR A 124 -7.01 1.57 3.84
C THR A 124 -7.63 2.97 3.71
N ASP A 125 -7.85 3.42 2.48
CA ASP A 125 -8.54 4.67 2.12
C ASP A 125 -10.05 4.61 2.42
N ARG A 126 -10.63 3.42 2.55
CA ARG A 126 -12.05 3.20 2.90
C ARG A 126 -12.29 3.01 4.39
N ILE A 127 -11.23 3.17 5.20
CA ILE A 127 -11.30 2.99 6.66
C ILE A 127 -11.41 4.35 7.33
N GLU A 128 -12.49 4.54 8.05
CA GLU A 128 -12.81 5.77 8.75
C GLU A 128 -13.09 5.52 10.23
N ASN A 129 -13.06 6.59 11.02
CA ASN A 129 -13.54 6.58 12.41
C ASN A 129 -12.97 5.45 13.29
N ILE A 130 -11.66 5.19 13.19
CA ILE A 130 -10.99 4.23 14.07
C ILE A 130 -11.09 4.70 15.53
N ARG A 131 -11.70 3.88 16.38
CA ARG A 131 -11.92 4.12 17.82
C ARG A 131 -11.34 2.94 18.60
N SER A 132 -10.64 3.24 19.68
CA SER A 132 -10.05 2.24 20.57
C SER A 132 -9.78 2.86 21.94
N ASP A 133 -9.99 2.07 22.98
CA ASP A 133 -9.56 2.35 24.36
C ASP A 133 -8.38 1.44 24.78
N ALA A 134 -7.74 0.74 23.83
CA ALA A 134 -6.59 -0.12 24.09
C ALA A 134 -5.39 0.69 24.59
N GLU A 135 -4.66 0.19 25.58
CA GLU A 135 -3.47 0.87 26.11
C GLU A 135 -2.24 0.69 25.20
N PHE A 136 -2.22 -0.38 24.40
CA PHE A 136 -1.13 -0.68 23.48
C PHE A 136 -1.61 -1.52 22.29
N ILE A 137 -0.79 -1.56 21.25
CA ILE A 137 -0.96 -2.45 20.09
C ILE A 137 0.13 -3.52 20.16
N LEU A 138 -0.27 -4.79 20.11
CA LEU A 138 0.65 -5.92 20.03
C LEU A 138 0.72 -6.44 18.59
N LEU A 139 1.86 -6.25 17.94
CA LEU A 139 2.12 -6.79 16.61
C LEU A 139 2.68 -8.22 16.73
N VAL A 140 1.96 -9.19 16.19
CA VAL A 140 2.36 -10.61 16.22
C VAL A 140 2.71 -11.08 14.82
N GLU A 141 3.96 -11.50 14.60
CA GLU A 141 4.45 -11.91 13.27
C GLU A 141 3.98 -13.31 12.85
N LYS A 142 3.81 -14.23 13.82
CA LYS A 142 3.40 -15.62 13.53
C LYS A 142 1.92 -15.82 13.79
N GLU A 143 1.20 -16.28 12.77
CA GLU A 143 -0.24 -16.59 12.85
C GLU A 143 -0.57 -17.61 13.96
N ALA A 144 0.27 -18.63 14.15
CA ALA A 144 0.07 -19.60 15.22
C ALA A 144 0.15 -18.97 16.62
N ALA A 145 1.01 -17.96 16.82
CA ALA A 145 1.10 -17.23 18.08
C ALA A 145 -0.10 -16.28 18.25
N TYR A 146 -0.55 -15.66 17.15
CA TYR A 146 -1.77 -14.85 17.14
C TYR A 146 -2.99 -15.66 17.60
N LEU A 147 -3.23 -16.83 17.00
CA LEU A 147 -4.37 -17.69 17.34
C LEU A 147 -4.36 -18.10 18.81
N ARG A 148 -3.18 -18.30 19.40
CA ARG A 148 -3.03 -18.63 20.83
C ARG A 148 -3.29 -17.45 21.78
N LEU A 149 -3.05 -16.22 21.31
CA LEU A 149 -3.34 -15.01 22.08
C LEU A 149 -4.80 -14.56 21.91
N ALA A 150 -5.46 -14.96 20.81
CA ALA A 150 -6.83 -14.64 20.48
C ALA A 150 -7.87 -15.65 21.01
N GLU A 151 -7.42 -16.84 21.42
CA GLU A 151 -8.19 -17.83 22.20
C GLU A 151 -8.51 -17.31 23.61
#